data_AF-A0A6I9PDV2-F1
#
_entry.id   AF-A0A6I9PDV2-F1
#
_cell.length_a   1.000
_cell.length_b   1.000
_cell.length_c   1.000
_cell.angle_alpha   90.00
_cell.angle_beta   90.00
_cell.angle_gamma   90.00
#
_symmetry.space_group_name_H-M   'P 1'
#
loop_
_entity.id
_entity.type
_entity.pdbx_description
1 polymer ?
#
loop_
_entity_poly.entity_id
_entity_poly.type
_entity_poly.pdbx_seq_one_letter_code
_entity_poly.pdbx_strand_id
1 'polypeptide(L)'
;MLVSWEKRAGLQGEEEATDNRDVFQELLADFWEGLGLIFVRYADNEDADRQALEGVAALLQVMRYPERVERKHDQKKKSVKISFSTPEDNEKSEVEGDVVEKPVQTESELNEKTSGSLQTQHFEDVVCQLAQLCLVHVNEKNSERHLVFLSLLLQSFHTPRVFTTLVELDEKILDIEPEDEVIKKNPAMQFLLERVVVWLGQEERSDTEHLVEMVFSSLYCCSQQETTRILNHITKMDVKWGIILQIIQRACTDPKTLKSCRDWLKGSVLGEQLLALTEELCQVGESPPRPASPSSSHSWTLISLVLSQHHNNEPLIGEVYMEKILERLHATLSETKGLSDAGNMEPLICFICDVASTFFSSVQDCLLLLSAEELLLTVFQLTAQDQTHTHLSDSLLGKLRKVCVAGVESLVKHSEYEVKEGGFLHSAALWVTKQLLTVSLDIKSLQVLILAVQSVVETIVSVCNQDSPLLVHFFTQLTPSQTEWTRIRKALPPQVNQPIHYSRK
;
A
#
# COMPACT_ATOMS: atom_id res chain seq x y z
N MET A 1 -12.71 27.26 -26.09
CA MET A 1 -13.68 28.37 -26.22
C MET A 1 -13.85 29.08 -24.88
N LEU A 2 -14.30 28.39 -23.82
CA LEU A 2 -14.47 28.98 -22.47
C LEU A 2 -13.22 29.72 -21.94
N VAL A 3 -12.03 29.11 -22.04
CA VAL A 3 -10.75 29.76 -21.66
C VAL A 3 -10.51 31.07 -22.42
N SER A 4 -10.98 31.17 -23.67
CA SER A 4 -10.89 32.40 -24.46
C SER A 4 -11.91 33.45 -24.03
N TRP A 5 -13.09 33.04 -23.54
CA TRP A 5 -14.09 33.95 -23.01
C TRP A 5 -13.63 34.50 -21.66
N GLU A 6 -13.04 33.68 -20.79
CA GLU A 6 -12.48 34.12 -19.50
C GLU A 6 -11.35 35.15 -19.67
N LYS A 7 -10.44 34.93 -20.63
CA LYS A 7 -9.39 35.91 -20.95
C LYS A 7 -9.97 37.26 -21.38
N ARG A 8 -11.01 37.24 -22.22
CA ARG A 8 -11.69 38.47 -22.70
C ARG A 8 -12.58 39.13 -21.64
N ALA A 9 -13.07 38.37 -20.67
CA ALA A 9 -13.78 38.86 -19.49
C ALA A 9 -12.84 39.49 -18.44
N GLY A 10 -11.52 39.44 -18.65
CA GLY A 10 -10.51 39.97 -17.74
C GLY A 10 -10.23 39.09 -16.51
N LEU A 11 -10.58 37.80 -16.56
CA LEU A 11 -10.46 36.87 -15.43
C LEU A 11 -9.12 36.13 -15.38
N GLN A 12 -8.29 36.22 -16.43
CA GLN A 12 -6.88 35.79 -16.44
C GLN A 12 -6.03 36.97 -16.94
N GLY A 13 -5.21 37.54 -16.06
CA GLY A 13 -4.55 38.83 -16.29
C GLY A 13 -3.65 38.89 -17.52
N GLU A 14 -3.95 39.82 -18.43
CA GLU A 14 -3.07 40.87 -18.95
C GLU A 14 -3.98 41.93 -19.60
N GLU A 15 -3.68 43.21 -19.35
CA GLU A 15 -4.47 44.35 -19.78
C GLU A 15 -4.45 44.52 -21.31
N GLU A 16 -5.47 44.02 -22.00
CA GLU A 16 -5.95 44.66 -23.23
C GLU A 16 -7.32 45.27 -22.98
N ALA A 17 -7.38 46.60 -23.10
CA ALA A 17 -8.61 47.38 -23.06
C ALA A 17 -9.54 46.87 -24.19
N THR A 18 -10.53 46.06 -23.83
CA THR A 18 -11.50 45.53 -24.77
C THR A 18 -12.89 46.03 -24.39
N ASP A 19 -13.50 46.78 -25.32
CA ASP A 19 -14.85 47.38 -25.26
C ASP A 19 -16.01 46.36 -25.05
N ASN A 20 -15.70 45.08 -24.82
CA ASN A 20 -16.65 43.97 -24.76
C ASN A 20 -16.52 43.11 -23.49
N ARG A 21 -15.79 43.58 -22.46
CA ARG A 21 -15.58 42.82 -21.22
C ARG A 21 -16.90 42.37 -20.58
N ASP A 22 -17.85 43.30 -20.45
CA ASP A 22 -19.13 43.07 -19.79
C ASP A 22 -19.97 42.02 -20.54
N VAL A 23 -19.91 42.02 -21.88
CA VAL A 23 -20.59 41.02 -22.72
C VAL A 23 -20.02 39.62 -22.49
N PHE A 24 -18.70 39.48 -22.37
CA PHE A 24 -18.10 38.17 -22.08
C PHE A 24 -18.35 37.71 -20.65
N GLN A 25 -18.50 38.64 -19.69
CA GLN A 25 -18.91 38.30 -18.32
C GLN A 25 -20.37 37.79 -18.28
N GLU A 26 -21.29 38.48 -18.95
CA GLU A 26 -22.69 38.07 -19.06
C GLU A 26 -22.83 36.70 -19.77
N LEU A 27 -22.12 36.49 -20.89
CA LEU A 27 -22.11 35.21 -21.59
C LEU A 27 -21.56 34.05 -20.74
N LEU A 28 -20.54 34.31 -19.91
CA LEU A 28 -20.01 33.30 -18.99
C LEU A 28 -21.01 33.00 -17.87
N ALA A 29 -21.66 34.01 -17.31
CA ALA A 29 -22.68 33.84 -16.29
C ALA A 29 -23.87 33.02 -16.82
N ASP A 30 -24.43 33.40 -17.98
CA ASP A 30 -25.52 32.69 -18.64
C ASP A 30 -25.15 31.23 -18.98
N PHE A 31 -23.93 31.02 -19.46
CA PHE A 31 -23.42 29.68 -19.74
C PHE A 31 -23.38 28.82 -18.48
N TRP A 32 -22.81 29.33 -17.39
CA TRP A 32 -22.68 28.58 -16.14
C TRP A 32 -24.02 28.39 -15.43
N GLU A 33 -24.93 29.35 -15.49
CA GLU A 33 -26.30 29.20 -14.98
C GLU A 33 -27.05 28.11 -15.77
N GLY A 34 -27.03 28.20 -17.11
CA GLY A 34 -27.67 27.20 -17.97
C GLY A 34 -27.11 25.80 -17.77
N LEU A 35 -25.78 25.67 -17.70
CA LEU A 35 -25.12 24.39 -17.46
C LEU A 35 -25.38 23.86 -16.04
N GLY A 36 -25.34 24.74 -15.04
CA GLY A 36 -25.64 24.42 -13.65
C GLY A 36 -27.05 23.86 -13.49
N LEU A 37 -28.05 24.50 -14.10
CA LEU A 37 -29.43 24.01 -14.11
C LEU A 37 -29.56 22.61 -14.74
N ILE A 38 -28.79 22.33 -15.79
CA ILE A 38 -28.78 20.99 -16.41
C ILE A 38 -28.21 19.97 -15.43
N PHE A 39 -27.05 20.23 -14.83
CA PHE A 39 -26.42 19.30 -13.90
C PHE A 39 -27.24 19.08 -12.63
N VAL A 40 -27.82 20.15 -12.07
CA VAL A 40 -28.73 20.05 -10.91
C VAL A 40 -29.92 19.17 -11.24
N ARG A 41 -30.54 19.31 -12.43
CA ARG A 41 -31.64 18.42 -12.84
C ARG A 41 -31.24 16.95 -12.94
N TYR A 42 -30.01 16.66 -13.37
CA TYR A 42 -29.51 15.28 -13.39
C TYR A 42 -29.24 14.75 -11.98
N ALA A 43 -28.69 15.59 -11.10
CA ALA A 43 -28.32 15.23 -9.73
C ALA A 43 -29.48 15.25 -8.73
N ASP A 44 -30.57 15.98 -8.99
CA ASP A 44 -31.75 16.05 -8.10
C ASP A 44 -32.76 14.91 -8.36
N ASN A 45 -32.47 14.04 -9.33
CA ASN A 45 -33.32 12.91 -9.64
C ASN A 45 -33.05 11.75 -8.65
N GLU A 46 -34.09 11.32 -7.93
CA GLU A 46 -34.01 10.15 -7.03
C GLU A 46 -33.63 8.85 -7.76
N ASP A 47 -33.94 8.76 -9.04
CA ASP A 47 -33.58 7.65 -9.94
C ASP A 47 -32.43 8.03 -10.89
N ALA A 48 -31.57 8.97 -10.48
CA ALA A 48 -30.41 9.37 -11.27
C ALA A 48 -29.59 8.15 -11.70
N ASP A 49 -29.35 8.04 -12.99
CA ASP A 49 -28.50 7.01 -13.57
C ASP A 49 -27.05 7.25 -13.13
N ARG A 50 -26.42 6.20 -12.58
CA ARG A 50 -25.04 6.25 -12.10
C ARG A 50 -24.09 6.70 -13.21
N GLN A 51 -24.28 6.21 -14.44
CA GLN A 51 -23.43 6.59 -15.57
C GLN A 51 -23.60 8.06 -15.96
N ALA A 52 -24.81 8.61 -15.83
CA ALA A 52 -25.06 10.02 -16.07
C ALA A 52 -24.32 10.90 -15.04
N LEU A 53 -24.36 10.55 -13.75
CA LEU A 53 -23.65 11.29 -12.70
C LEU A 53 -22.12 11.21 -12.87
N GLU A 54 -21.60 10.02 -13.19
CA GLU A 54 -20.18 9.83 -13.52
C GLU A 54 -19.78 10.66 -14.76
N GLY A 55 -20.66 10.72 -15.77
CA GLY A 55 -20.47 11.56 -16.95
C GLY A 55 -20.42 13.06 -16.64
N VAL A 56 -21.27 13.54 -15.72
CA VAL A 56 -21.24 14.92 -15.23
C VAL A 56 -19.92 15.20 -14.51
N ALA A 57 -19.48 14.32 -13.61
CA ALA A 57 -18.20 14.46 -12.91
C ALA A 57 -17.01 14.51 -13.89
N ALA A 58 -16.98 13.61 -14.87
CA ALA A 58 -15.95 13.56 -15.89
C ALA A 58 -15.92 14.84 -16.75
N LEU A 59 -17.09 15.37 -17.13
CA LEU A 59 -17.19 16.62 -17.89
C LEU A 59 -16.64 17.80 -17.09
N LEU A 60 -17.02 17.92 -15.82
CA LEU A 60 -16.51 18.94 -14.90
C LEU A 60 -14.99 18.82 -14.73
N GLN A 61 -14.47 17.60 -14.56
CA GLN A 61 -13.04 17.35 -14.45
C GLN A 61 -12.26 17.78 -15.70
N VAL A 62 -12.77 17.46 -16.89
CA VAL A 62 -12.18 17.88 -18.17
C VAL A 62 -12.21 19.41 -18.31
N MET A 63 -13.30 20.05 -17.90
CA MET A 63 -13.41 21.52 -17.90
C MET A 63 -12.39 22.17 -16.95
N ARG A 64 -12.14 21.57 -15.78
CA ARG A 64 -11.14 22.07 -14.83
C ARG A 64 -9.70 21.91 -15.31
N TYR A 65 -9.39 20.79 -15.98
CA TYR A 65 -8.04 20.42 -16.41
C TYR A 65 -7.97 20.07 -17.91
N PRO A 66 -8.19 21.02 -18.83
CA PRO A 66 -8.24 20.75 -20.27
C PRO A 66 -6.92 20.18 -20.82
N GLU A 67 -5.77 20.60 -20.27
CA GLU A 67 -4.43 20.16 -20.70
C GLU A 67 -4.15 18.67 -20.45
N ARG A 68 -4.82 18.05 -19.46
CA ARG A 68 -4.66 16.61 -19.18
C ARG A 68 -5.27 15.73 -20.27
N VAL A 69 -6.16 16.29 -21.11
CA VAL A 69 -6.76 15.60 -22.25
C VAL A 69 -5.86 15.66 -23.48
N GLU A 70 -5.12 16.76 -23.68
CA GLU A 70 -4.26 16.94 -24.85
C GLU A 70 -3.09 15.95 -24.86
N ARG A 71 -2.53 15.58 -23.70
CA ARG A 71 -1.43 14.61 -23.58
C ARG A 71 -1.79 13.17 -23.99
N LYS A 72 -3.08 12.82 -24.07
CA LYS A 72 -3.52 11.49 -24.56
C LYS A 72 -3.84 11.46 -26.05
N HIS A 73 -3.88 12.62 -26.72
CA HIS A 73 -4.36 12.75 -28.10
C HIS A 73 -3.28 13.16 -29.13
N ASP A 74 -2.02 12.79 -28.89
CA ASP A 74 -0.96 12.87 -29.91
C ASP A 74 -1.06 11.78 -31.00
N GLN A 75 -2.18 11.04 -31.06
CA GLN A 75 -2.54 10.26 -32.24
C GLN A 75 -3.81 10.81 -32.89
N LYS A 76 -3.58 11.38 -34.08
CA LYS A 76 -4.54 11.84 -35.10
C LYS A 76 -5.43 13.03 -34.73
N LYS A 77 -4.84 14.23 -34.79
CA LYS A 77 -5.59 15.45 -35.14
C LYS A 77 -6.17 15.31 -36.57
N LYS A 78 -7.39 14.79 -36.71
CA LYS A 78 -8.26 15.18 -37.83
C LYS A 78 -8.92 16.49 -37.42
N SER A 79 -8.36 17.60 -37.85
CA SER A 79 -9.00 18.91 -37.73
C SER A 79 -10.26 18.91 -38.59
N VAL A 80 -11.43 18.87 -37.95
CA VAL A 80 -12.69 19.20 -38.62
C VAL A 80 -12.80 20.71 -38.61
N LYS A 81 -12.43 21.33 -39.73
CA LYS A 81 -12.54 22.77 -39.96
C LYS A 81 -14.00 23.09 -40.29
N ILE A 82 -14.81 23.44 -39.30
CA ILE A 82 -16.14 24.02 -39.54
C ILE A 82 -15.90 25.39 -40.17
N SER A 83 -16.20 25.51 -41.45
CA SER A 83 -16.10 26.73 -42.23
C SER A 83 -17.50 27.18 -42.63
N PHE A 84 -17.86 28.40 -42.22
CA PHE A 84 -19.02 29.08 -42.78
C PHE A 84 -18.60 29.67 -44.12
N SER A 85 -19.15 29.13 -45.21
CA SER A 85 -18.87 29.55 -46.57
C SER A 85 -19.40 30.97 -46.84
N THR A 86 -18.50 31.88 -47.23
CA THR A 86 -18.79 32.99 -48.16
C THR A 86 -17.66 33.05 -49.20
N PRO A 87 -17.95 33.43 -50.46
CA PRO A 87 -17.17 32.98 -51.62
C PRO A 87 -15.95 33.87 -51.95
N GLU A 88 -14.95 33.20 -52.53
CA GLU A 88 -13.92 33.61 -53.51
C GLU A 88 -13.26 35.00 -53.39
N ASP A 89 -11.94 35.05 -53.15
CA ASP A 89 -10.97 35.30 -54.24
C ASP A 89 -9.48 35.14 -53.81
N ASN A 90 -8.76 34.41 -54.66
CA ASN A 90 -7.36 34.52 -55.11
C ASN A 90 -6.08 34.54 -54.22
N GLU A 91 -5.15 33.69 -54.71
CA GLU A 91 -3.68 33.83 -54.81
C GLU A 91 -2.72 33.35 -53.68
N LYS A 92 -2.27 32.10 -53.88
CA LYS A 92 -0.88 31.56 -53.92
C LYS A 92 0.23 32.22 -53.07
N SER A 93 0.88 31.42 -52.22
CA SER A 93 2.34 31.31 -52.13
C SER A 93 2.76 30.06 -51.35
N GLU A 94 3.52 29.18 -52.01
CA GLU A 94 4.36 28.13 -51.41
C GLU A 94 5.53 28.75 -50.63
N VAL A 95 6.06 28.06 -49.62
CA VAL A 95 7.50 27.69 -49.47
C VAL A 95 7.68 26.86 -48.19
N GLU A 96 8.27 25.68 -48.36
CA GLU A 96 8.77 24.74 -47.36
C GLU A 96 9.98 25.29 -46.59
N GLY A 97 10.19 24.80 -45.37
CA GLY A 97 11.42 25.01 -44.62
C GLY A 97 11.47 24.17 -43.34
N ASP A 98 11.87 22.91 -43.50
CA ASP A 98 12.18 21.96 -42.43
C ASP A 98 13.56 22.30 -41.80
N VAL A 99 13.62 22.49 -40.48
CA VAL A 99 14.88 22.51 -39.72
C VAL A 99 14.69 21.72 -38.43
N VAL A 100 15.38 20.59 -38.39
CA VAL A 100 15.56 19.65 -37.28
C VAL A 100 16.53 20.23 -36.25
N GLU A 101 16.13 20.33 -34.97
CA GLU A 101 17.07 20.29 -33.84
C GLU A 101 16.50 19.54 -32.61
N LYS A 102 17.41 18.84 -31.92
CA LYS A 102 17.25 17.83 -30.87
C LYS A 102 16.72 18.37 -29.52
N PRO A 103 16.14 17.52 -28.65
CA PRO A 103 15.63 17.93 -27.34
C PRO A 103 16.75 17.97 -26.29
N VAL A 104 16.80 19.06 -25.53
CA VAL A 104 17.54 19.17 -24.27
C VAL A 104 16.56 18.95 -23.13
N GLN A 105 16.92 18.03 -22.23
CA GLN A 105 16.23 17.74 -20.98
C GLN A 105 16.43 18.91 -20.00
N THR A 106 15.35 19.40 -19.41
CA THR A 106 15.41 20.13 -18.15
C THR A 106 14.20 19.77 -17.30
N GLU A 107 14.51 19.29 -16.10
CA GLU A 107 13.59 19.04 -15.00
C GLU A 107 12.80 20.32 -14.70
N SER A 108 11.47 20.21 -14.61
CA SER A 108 10.61 21.32 -14.19
C SER A 108 9.97 20.96 -12.86
N GLU A 109 10.41 21.69 -11.84
CA GLU A 109 9.77 21.83 -10.55
C GLU A 109 8.28 22.17 -10.71
N LEU A 110 7.44 21.53 -9.89
CA LEU A 110 6.00 21.77 -9.75
C LEU A 110 5.78 23.16 -9.15
N ASN A 111 5.77 24.17 -10.01
CA ASN A 111 5.20 25.48 -9.69
C ASN A 111 3.74 25.46 -10.18
N GLU A 112 2.78 25.35 -9.26
CA GLU A 112 1.33 25.51 -9.51
C GLU A 112 1.02 26.98 -9.84
N LYS A 113 1.54 27.45 -10.97
CA LYS A 113 0.97 28.56 -11.75
C LYS A 113 0.68 28.02 -13.15
N THR A 114 -0.30 27.12 -13.24
CA THR A 114 -0.84 26.64 -14.51
C THR A 114 -1.70 27.74 -15.11
N SER A 115 -1.14 28.44 -16.09
CA SER A 115 -1.84 29.31 -17.03
C SER A 115 -2.80 28.48 -17.91
N GLY A 116 -3.92 27.99 -17.35
CA GLY A 116 -4.86 27.17 -18.13
C GLY A 116 -6.11 26.60 -17.44
N SER A 117 -6.28 26.72 -16.11
CA SER A 117 -7.50 26.23 -15.44
C SER A 117 -8.64 27.26 -15.50
N LEU A 118 -9.86 26.81 -15.84
CA LEU A 118 -11.09 27.60 -15.66
C LEU A 118 -11.26 27.82 -14.15
N GLN A 119 -10.94 29.02 -13.66
CA GLN A 119 -11.04 29.42 -12.25
C GLN A 119 -12.14 30.47 -12.05
N THR A 120 -13.19 30.46 -12.87
CA THR A 120 -14.34 31.33 -12.62
C THR A 120 -15.04 30.96 -11.32
N GLN A 121 -15.39 31.97 -10.52
CA GLN A 121 -16.25 31.83 -9.35
C GLN A 121 -17.54 31.04 -9.67
N HIS A 122 -18.14 31.30 -10.83
CA HIS A 122 -19.35 30.62 -11.32
C HIS A 122 -19.19 29.10 -11.52
N PHE A 123 -18.01 28.64 -11.96
CA PHE A 123 -17.75 27.22 -12.11
C PHE A 123 -17.68 26.51 -10.76
N GLU A 124 -17.02 27.15 -9.79
CA GLU A 124 -16.98 26.65 -8.43
C GLU A 124 -18.37 26.72 -7.75
N ASP A 125 -19.20 27.73 -8.06
CA ASP A 125 -20.58 27.83 -7.58
C ASP A 125 -21.42 26.61 -8.00
N VAL A 126 -21.30 26.19 -9.27
CA VAL A 126 -22.00 24.99 -9.78
C VAL A 126 -21.53 23.74 -9.03
N VAL A 127 -20.23 23.58 -8.79
CA VAL A 127 -19.68 22.44 -8.06
C VAL A 127 -20.16 22.45 -6.60
N CYS A 128 -20.15 23.61 -5.94
CA CYS A 128 -20.68 23.81 -4.60
C CYS A 128 -22.16 23.39 -4.51
N GLN A 129 -23.00 23.84 -5.45
CA GLN A 129 -24.42 23.48 -5.49
C GLN A 129 -24.62 21.96 -5.66
N LEU A 130 -23.87 21.33 -6.58
CA LEU A 130 -23.94 19.89 -6.79
C LEU A 130 -23.48 19.10 -5.57
N ALA A 131 -22.40 19.54 -4.91
CA ALA A 131 -21.87 18.89 -3.71
C ALA A 131 -22.87 18.96 -2.54
N GLN A 132 -23.53 20.11 -2.33
CA GLN A 132 -24.60 20.26 -1.34
C GLN A 132 -25.77 19.34 -1.64
N LEU A 133 -26.23 19.31 -2.89
CA LEU A 133 -27.33 18.47 -3.31
C LEU A 133 -27.02 16.99 -3.05
N CYS A 134 -25.82 16.53 -3.43
CA CYS A 134 -25.37 15.18 -3.12
C CYS A 134 -25.40 14.90 -1.63
N LEU A 135 -24.92 15.84 -0.80
CA LEU A 135 -24.89 15.68 0.65
C LEU A 135 -26.30 15.50 1.24
N VAL A 136 -27.29 16.27 0.75
CA VAL A 136 -28.71 16.12 1.15
C VAL A 136 -29.23 14.73 0.78
N HIS A 137 -29.04 14.28 -0.45
CA HIS A 137 -29.50 12.94 -0.86
C HIS A 137 -28.78 11.80 -0.12
N VAL A 138 -27.50 11.98 0.22
CA VAL A 138 -26.75 11.00 1.04
C VAL A 138 -27.31 10.95 2.45
N ASN A 139 -27.55 12.11 3.09
CA ASN A 139 -28.01 12.18 4.47
C ASN A 139 -29.48 11.79 4.65
N GLU A 140 -30.37 12.32 3.81
CA GLU A 140 -31.82 12.15 3.96
C GLU A 140 -32.31 10.83 3.36
N LYS A 141 -31.65 10.35 2.31
CA LYS A 141 -32.09 9.19 1.51
C LYS A 141 -31.10 8.01 1.50
N ASN A 142 -29.98 8.10 2.22
CA ASN A 142 -28.91 7.08 2.24
C ASN A 142 -28.46 6.67 0.81
N SER A 143 -28.39 7.65 -0.10
CA SER A 143 -28.19 7.36 -1.51
C SER A 143 -26.71 7.13 -1.88
N GLU A 144 -26.30 5.87 -2.02
CA GLU A 144 -24.93 5.47 -2.41
C GLU A 144 -24.44 6.08 -3.73
N ARG A 145 -25.30 6.21 -4.75
CA ARG A 145 -24.88 6.80 -6.05
C ARG A 145 -24.51 8.29 -5.93
N HIS A 146 -25.16 9.01 -5.02
CA HIS A 146 -24.87 10.41 -4.73
C HIS A 146 -23.61 10.54 -3.87
N LEU A 147 -23.32 9.55 -3.02
CA LEU A 147 -22.05 9.45 -2.30
C LEU A 147 -20.88 9.24 -3.26
N VAL A 148 -21.02 8.31 -4.21
CA VAL A 148 -20.03 8.08 -5.27
C VAL A 148 -19.83 9.35 -6.11
N PHE A 149 -20.90 10.01 -6.52
CA PHE A 149 -20.82 11.26 -7.27
C PHE A 149 -20.12 12.38 -6.47
N LEU A 150 -20.44 12.53 -5.18
CA LEU A 150 -19.76 13.46 -4.29
C LEU A 150 -18.26 13.14 -4.18
N SER A 151 -17.88 11.87 -4.13
CA SER A 151 -16.46 11.46 -4.09
C SER A 151 -15.72 11.91 -5.36
N LEU A 152 -16.32 11.70 -6.53
CA LEU A 152 -15.76 12.12 -7.82
C LEU A 152 -15.63 13.65 -7.93
N LEU A 153 -16.63 14.38 -7.41
CA LEU A 153 -16.57 15.84 -7.32
C LEU A 153 -15.40 16.26 -6.43
N LEU A 154 -15.28 15.74 -5.21
CA LEU A 154 -14.21 16.11 -4.26
C LEU A 154 -12.82 15.73 -4.77
N GLN A 155 -12.67 14.60 -5.44
CA GLN A 155 -11.41 14.19 -6.05
C GLN A 155 -10.90 15.24 -7.04
N SER A 156 -11.80 15.78 -7.86
CA SER A 156 -11.44 16.79 -8.85
C SER A 156 -11.48 18.21 -8.29
N PHE A 157 -12.25 18.45 -7.21
CA PHE A 157 -12.58 19.76 -6.67
C PHE A 157 -12.43 19.90 -5.15
N HIS A 158 -11.29 19.45 -4.61
CA HIS A 158 -10.91 19.68 -3.21
C HIS A 158 -10.42 21.13 -3.00
N THR A 159 -11.35 22.07 -2.82
CA THR A 159 -11.02 23.46 -2.46
C THR A 159 -11.60 23.81 -1.09
N PRO A 160 -10.98 24.73 -0.32
CA PRO A 160 -11.52 25.17 0.97
C PRO A 160 -12.99 25.62 0.87
N ARG A 161 -13.36 26.29 -0.22
CA ARG A 161 -14.72 26.77 -0.46
C ARG A 161 -15.75 25.65 -0.59
N VAL A 162 -15.42 24.60 -1.35
CA VAL A 162 -16.31 23.42 -1.48
C VAL A 162 -16.52 22.77 -0.11
N PHE A 163 -15.46 22.63 0.69
CA PHE A 163 -15.60 22.08 2.04
C PHE A 163 -16.36 23.00 3.01
N THR A 164 -16.14 24.33 2.97
CA THR A 164 -16.95 25.30 3.72
C THR A 164 -18.43 25.14 3.39
N THR A 165 -18.75 25.02 2.11
CA THR A 165 -20.11 24.86 1.60
C THR A 165 -20.77 23.57 2.14
N LEU A 166 -20.01 22.48 2.26
CA LEU A 166 -20.49 21.19 2.78
C LEU A 166 -20.71 21.21 4.30
N VAL A 167 -19.91 21.98 5.04
CA VAL A 167 -20.02 22.15 6.50
C VAL A 167 -21.14 23.12 6.88
N GLU A 168 -21.22 24.29 6.23
CA GLU A 168 -22.23 25.33 6.53
C GLU A 168 -23.68 24.86 6.29
N LEU A 169 -23.86 23.86 5.42
CA LEU A 169 -25.17 23.24 5.22
C LEU A 169 -25.69 22.55 6.50
N ASP A 170 -24.78 22.14 7.39
CA ASP A 170 -25.06 21.28 8.55
C ASP A 170 -24.99 21.99 9.91
N GLU A 171 -24.43 23.21 10.00
CA GLU A 171 -24.49 24.02 11.23
C GLU A 171 -25.94 24.29 11.69
N LYS A 172 -26.94 24.03 10.83
CA LYS A 172 -28.36 24.04 11.17
C LYS A 172 -28.86 22.77 11.88
N ILE A 173 -28.06 21.71 12.02
CA ILE A 173 -28.53 20.38 12.41
C ILE A 173 -27.85 19.80 13.67
N LEU A 174 -26.64 20.21 14.10
CA LEU A 174 -25.96 19.59 15.26
C LEU A 174 -25.28 20.59 16.22
N ASP A 175 -25.80 20.68 17.45
CA ASP A 175 -25.14 21.29 18.61
C ASP A 175 -24.09 20.30 19.16
N ILE A 176 -22.79 20.55 18.91
CA ILE A 176 -21.70 19.72 19.46
C ILE A 176 -20.71 20.59 20.27
N GLU A 177 -20.34 20.08 21.44
CA GLU A 177 -19.47 20.72 22.44
C GLU A 177 -18.04 21.02 21.91
N PRO A 178 -17.38 22.08 22.43
CA PRO A 178 -16.18 22.64 21.84
C PRO A 178 -14.91 21.99 22.43
N GLU A 179 -14.54 20.79 21.98
CA GLU A 179 -13.30 20.17 22.48
C GLU A 179 -12.06 20.34 21.58
N ASP A 180 -12.17 20.95 20.39
CA ASP A 180 -10.98 21.29 19.61
C ASP A 180 -11.18 22.50 18.68
N GLU A 181 -10.71 23.68 19.12
CA GLU A 181 -10.69 24.90 18.29
C GLU A 181 -9.86 24.74 17.00
N VAL A 182 -8.96 23.76 16.95
CA VAL A 182 -8.14 23.49 15.76
C VAL A 182 -8.96 22.79 14.67
N ILE A 183 -9.92 21.94 15.04
CA ILE A 183 -10.79 21.22 14.08
C ILE A 183 -11.74 22.20 13.37
N LYS A 184 -12.24 23.19 14.10
CA LYS A 184 -13.17 24.20 13.56
C LYS A 184 -12.52 25.20 12.58
N LYS A 185 -11.19 25.21 12.45
CA LYS A 185 -10.50 26.15 11.53
C LYS A 185 -10.40 25.64 10.10
N ASN A 186 -10.45 24.33 9.89
CA ASN A 186 -10.30 23.74 8.56
C ASN A 186 -11.59 23.01 8.16
N PRO A 187 -12.40 23.56 7.24
CA PRO A 187 -13.65 22.96 6.80
C PRO A 187 -13.49 21.54 6.24
N ALA A 188 -12.34 21.23 5.62
CA ALA A 188 -12.08 19.89 5.09
C ALA A 188 -11.90 18.86 6.22
N MET A 189 -11.24 19.26 7.32
CA MET A 189 -11.07 18.44 8.51
C MET A 189 -12.40 18.21 9.21
N GLN A 190 -13.23 19.25 9.31
CA GLN A 190 -14.55 19.16 9.90
C GLN A 190 -15.47 18.22 9.11
N PHE A 191 -15.59 18.43 7.79
CA PHE A 191 -16.36 17.53 6.91
C PHE A 191 -15.90 16.07 7.03
N LEU A 192 -14.58 15.86 7.07
CA LEU A 192 -14.02 14.52 7.17
C LEU A 192 -14.42 13.83 8.47
N LEU A 193 -14.21 14.49 9.61
CA LEU A 193 -14.48 13.91 10.93
C LEU A 193 -15.97 13.73 11.20
N GLU A 194 -16.79 14.72 10.84
CA GLU A 194 -18.23 14.68 11.12
C GLU A 194 -18.97 13.72 10.18
N ARG A 195 -18.48 13.54 8.94
CA ARG A 195 -19.22 12.78 7.91
C ARG A 195 -18.48 11.55 7.43
N VAL A 196 -17.30 11.73 6.83
CA VAL A 196 -16.59 10.64 6.15
C VAL A 196 -16.19 9.55 7.15
N VAL A 197 -15.69 9.91 8.33
CA VAL A 197 -15.35 8.92 9.38
C VAL A 197 -16.58 8.16 9.86
N VAL A 198 -17.72 8.85 10.05
CA VAL A 198 -18.99 8.21 10.42
C VAL A 198 -19.43 7.22 9.34
N TRP A 199 -19.31 7.58 8.06
CA TRP A 199 -19.61 6.72 6.93
C TRP A 199 -18.68 5.51 6.80
N LEU A 200 -17.40 5.66 7.13
CA LEU A 200 -16.43 4.56 7.17
C LEU A 200 -16.75 3.54 8.28
N GLY A 201 -17.33 4.00 9.39
CA GLY A 201 -17.74 3.14 10.51
C GLY A 201 -19.01 2.33 10.28
N GLN A 202 -19.75 2.54 9.19
CA GLN A 202 -21.01 1.83 8.94
C GLN A 202 -20.77 0.37 8.51
N GLU A 203 -21.31 -0.58 9.27
CA GLU A 203 -21.08 -2.02 9.04
C GLU A 203 -21.66 -2.53 7.69
N GLU A 204 -22.76 -1.95 7.22
CA GLU A 204 -23.51 -2.41 6.04
C GLU A 204 -22.85 -2.04 4.70
N ARG A 205 -21.88 -1.11 4.71
CA ARG A 205 -21.19 -0.67 3.50
C ARG A 205 -20.08 -1.65 3.11
N SER A 206 -20.09 -2.05 1.84
CA SER A 206 -19.15 -3.01 1.25
C SER A 206 -18.13 -2.37 0.29
N ASP A 207 -18.51 -1.31 -0.42
CA ASP A 207 -17.61 -0.52 -1.28
C ASP A 207 -17.19 0.76 -0.54
N THR A 208 -15.97 0.78 -0.02
CA THR A 208 -15.39 1.90 0.72
C THR A 208 -14.35 2.68 -0.08
N GLU A 209 -14.07 2.30 -1.34
CA GLU A 209 -13.01 2.92 -2.15
C GLU A 209 -13.27 4.43 -2.34
N HIS A 210 -14.52 4.77 -2.62
CA HIS A 210 -14.97 6.15 -2.80
C HIS A 210 -14.86 6.97 -1.52
N LEU A 211 -15.06 6.35 -0.35
CA LEU A 211 -14.88 7.01 0.96
C LEU A 211 -13.40 7.25 1.25
N VAL A 212 -12.54 6.30 0.90
CA VAL A 212 -11.08 6.48 0.99
C VAL A 212 -10.65 7.64 0.07
N GLU A 213 -11.19 7.76 -1.14
CA GLU A 213 -10.87 8.91 -2.00
C GLU A 213 -11.37 10.24 -1.42
N MET A 214 -12.51 10.24 -0.70
CA MET A 214 -12.94 11.42 0.06
C MET A 214 -11.97 11.75 1.19
N VAL A 215 -11.40 10.75 1.89
CA VAL A 215 -10.35 10.97 2.89
C VAL A 215 -9.19 11.73 2.25
N PHE A 216 -8.64 11.24 1.14
CA PHE A 216 -7.51 11.90 0.49
C PHE A 216 -7.86 13.26 -0.12
N SER A 217 -9.07 13.42 -0.65
CA SER A 217 -9.57 14.71 -1.13
C SER A 217 -9.57 15.76 -0.03
N SER A 218 -10.02 15.41 1.19
CA SER A 218 -9.94 16.31 2.34
C SER A 218 -8.50 16.56 2.79
N LEU A 219 -7.66 15.51 2.82
CA LEU A 219 -6.26 15.62 3.25
C LEU A 219 -5.43 16.54 2.34
N TYR A 220 -5.77 16.68 1.05
CA TYR A 220 -5.11 17.66 0.17
C TYR A 220 -5.35 19.12 0.59
N CYS A 221 -6.37 19.40 1.40
CA CYS A 221 -6.64 20.70 2.00
C CYS A 221 -6.12 20.81 3.44
N CYS A 222 -5.38 19.82 3.94
CA CYS A 222 -4.84 19.79 5.29
C CYS A 222 -3.32 20.00 5.29
N SER A 223 -2.81 20.59 6.37
CA SER A 223 -1.39 20.56 6.72
C SER A 223 -0.95 19.14 7.10
N GLN A 224 0.36 18.91 7.12
CA GLN A 224 0.94 17.62 7.53
C GLN A 224 0.58 17.24 8.98
N GLN A 225 0.49 18.22 9.88
CA GLN A 225 0.09 18.00 11.27
C GLN A 225 -1.39 17.60 11.38
N GLU A 226 -2.27 18.29 10.65
CA GLU A 226 -3.69 17.94 10.58
C GLU A 226 -3.89 16.55 9.97
N THR A 227 -3.19 16.25 8.87
CA THR A 227 -3.19 14.94 8.20
C THR A 227 -2.86 13.82 9.18
N THR A 228 -1.78 13.98 9.94
CA THR A 228 -1.35 12.99 10.94
C THR A 228 -2.38 12.82 12.06
N ARG A 229 -2.94 13.93 12.58
CA ARG A 229 -3.97 13.89 13.63
C ARG A 229 -5.23 13.16 13.19
N ILE A 230 -5.71 13.46 11.99
CA ILE A 230 -6.89 12.84 11.39
C ILE A 230 -6.67 11.34 11.17
N LEU A 231 -5.57 10.96 10.53
CA LEU A 231 -5.29 9.55 10.26
C LEU A 231 -5.10 8.76 11.56
N ASN A 232 -4.47 9.35 12.58
CA ASN A 232 -4.42 8.78 13.92
C ASN A 232 -5.83 8.60 14.54
N HIS A 233 -6.74 9.54 14.32
CA HIS A 233 -8.12 9.44 14.80
C HIS A 233 -8.86 8.30 14.10
N ILE A 234 -8.80 8.22 12.76
CA ILE A 234 -9.39 7.13 11.97
C ILE A 234 -8.85 5.76 12.44
N THR A 235 -7.55 5.66 12.66
CA THR A 235 -6.91 4.42 13.15
C THR A 235 -7.45 3.98 14.52
N LYS A 236 -7.94 4.92 15.35
CA LYS A 236 -8.50 4.64 16.68
C LYS A 236 -10.00 4.37 16.68
N MET A 237 -10.72 4.64 15.59
CA MET A 237 -12.19 4.61 15.54
C MET A 237 -12.81 3.22 15.32
N ASP A 238 -12.08 2.13 15.61
CA ASP A 238 -12.54 0.74 15.41
C ASP A 238 -13.13 0.47 14.01
N VAL A 239 -12.54 1.11 12.99
CA VAL A 239 -12.92 0.87 11.59
C VAL A 239 -12.36 -0.49 11.12
N LYS A 240 -13.06 -1.13 10.18
CA LYS A 240 -12.63 -2.42 9.61
C LYS A 240 -11.19 -2.34 9.07
N TRP A 241 -10.37 -3.36 9.35
CA TRP A 241 -8.98 -3.43 8.84
C TRP A 241 -8.85 -3.31 7.32
N GLY A 242 -9.87 -3.72 6.56
CA GLY A 242 -9.93 -3.51 5.11
C GLY A 242 -9.90 -2.04 4.69
N ILE A 243 -10.45 -1.13 5.51
CA ILE A 243 -10.40 0.32 5.28
C ILE A 243 -9.00 0.85 5.54
N ILE A 244 -8.36 0.46 6.66
CA ILE A 244 -6.98 0.85 6.96
C ILE A 244 -6.03 0.37 5.85
N LEU A 245 -6.22 -0.86 5.37
CA LEU A 245 -5.51 -1.40 4.21
C LEU A 245 -5.67 -0.51 2.97
N GLN A 246 -6.89 -0.13 2.61
CA GLN A 246 -7.15 0.74 1.45
C GLN A 246 -6.53 2.14 1.63
N ILE A 247 -6.60 2.72 2.84
CA ILE A 247 -5.99 4.02 3.14
C ILE A 247 -4.47 3.94 2.95
N ILE A 248 -3.82 2.90 3.44
CA ILE A 248 -2.37 2.70 3.26
C ILE A 248 -2.04 2.50 1.78
N GLN A 249 -2.79 1.65 1.07
CA GLN A 249 -2.60 1.44 -0.37
C GLN A 249 -2.70 2.75 -1.15
N ARG A 250 -3.72 3.57 -0.85
CA ARG A 250 -3.92 4.88 -1.47
C ARG A 250 -2.84 5.89 -1.08
N ALA A 251 -2.31 5.84 0.15
CA ALA A 251 -1.18 6.66 0.54
C ALA A 251 0.09 6.33 -0.26
N CYS A 252 0.24 5.08 -0.69
CA CYS A 252 1.41 4.58 -1.41
C CYS A 252 1.30 4.72 -2.95
N THR A 253 0.17 5.20 -3.51
CA THR A 253 0.00 5.30 -4.98
C THR A 253 0.89 6.34 -5.63
N ASP A 254 1.25 7.41 -4.92
CA ASP A 254 2.09 8.47 -5.45
C ASP A 254 3.05 9.04 -4.39
N PRO A 255 4.26 9.49 -4.78
CA PRO A 255 5.28 9.95 -3.83
C PRO A 255 4.87 11.19 -3.01
N LYS A 256 4.01 12.05 -3.55
CA LYS A 256 3.57 13.28 -2.86
C LYS A 256 2.66 12.92 -1.70
N THR A 257 1.67 12.07 -1.95
CA THR A 257 0.74 11.58 -0.92
C THR A 257 1.46 10.75 0.14
N LEU A 258 2.39 9.88 -0.28
CA LEU A 258 3.22 9.10 0.65
C LEU A 258 4.01 10.02 1.59
N LYS A 259 4.64 11.07 1.05
CA LYS A 259 5.38 12.06 1.84
C LYS A 259 4.48 12.77 2.86
N SER A 260 3.27 13.15 2.48
CA SER A 260 2.30 13.78 3.39
C SER A 260 1.83 12.84 4.51
N CYS A 261 1.75 11.53 4.23
CA CYS A 261 1.31 10.51 5.19
C CYS A 261 2.44 9.92 6.04
N ARG A 262 3.70 10.32 5.79
CA ARG A 262 4.90 9.70 6.40
C ARG A 262 4.86 9.68 7.92
N ASP A 263 4.47 10.79 8.55
CA ASP A 263 4.45 10.90 10.02
C ASP A 263 3.39 9.99 10.66
N TRP A 264 2.29 9.73 9.96
CA TRP A 264 1.30 8.75 10.39
C TRP A 264 1.79 7.31 10.17
N LEU A 265 2.32 7.00 8.98
CA LEU A 265 2.83 5.66 8.64
C LEU A 265 3.97 5.22 9.57
N LYS A 266 4.85 6.15 9.93
CA LYS A 266 5.96 5.95 10.88
C LYS A 266 5.56 6.20 12.34
N GLY A 267 4.33 6.64 12.57
CA GLY A 267 3.83 7.05 13.87
C GLY A 267 3.51 5.88 14.80
N SER A 268 3.54 6.15 16.10
CA SER A 268 3.25 5.14 17.12
C SER A 268 1.80 4.67 17.11
N VAL A 269 0.83 5.54 16.78
CA VAL A 269 -0.59 5.16 16.80
C VAL A 269 -0.88 4.04 15.81
N LEU A 270 -0.42 4.15 14.57
CA LEU A 270 -0.56 3.08 13.58
C LEU A 270 0.29 1.86 13.98
N GLY A 271 1.52 2.07 14.43
CA GLY A 271 2.42 1.01 14.85
C GLY A 271 1.87 0.12 15.97
N GLU A 272 1.37 0.72 17.06
CA GLU A 272 0.76 -0.02 18.18
C GLU A 272 -0.51 -0.77 17.73
N GLN A 273 -1.31 -0.20 16.82
CA GLN A 273 -2.52 -0.85 16.31
C GLN A 273 -2.20 -2.05 15.42
N LEU A 274 -1.18 -1.95 14.56
CA LEU A 274 -0.68 -3.08 13.76
C LEU A 274 -0.06 -4.18 14.63
N LEU A 275 0.62 -3.81 15.72
CA LEU A 275 1.16 -4.75 16.68
C LEU A 275 0.04 -5.50 17.42
N ALA A 276 -0.94 -4.77 17.96
CA ALA A 276 -2.12 -5.36 18.61
C ALA A 276 -2.87 -6.31 17.66
N LEU A 277 -3.07 -5.90 16.40
CA LEU A 277 -3.65 -6.76 15.36
C LEU A 277 -2.83 -8.04 15.16
N THR A 278 -1.50 -7.92 15.08
CA THR A 278 -0.62 -9.08 14.93
C THR A 278 -0.73 -10.01 16.13
N GLU A 279 -0.80 -9.46 17.34
CA GLU A 279 -0.98 -10.23 18.57
C GLU A 279 -2.30 -11.01 18.56
N GLU A 280 -3.42 -10.36 18.19
CA GLU A 280 -4.74 -10.97 18.02
C GLU A 280 -4.74 -12.09 16.97
N LEU A 281 -4.17 -11.82 15.79
CA LEU A 281 -4.06 -12.81 14.72
C LEU A 281 -3.23 -14.04 15.13
N CYS A 282 -2.27 -13.84 16.03
CA CYS A 282 -1.35 -14.86 16.53
C CYS A 282 -1.80 -15.51 17.85
N GLN A 283 -3.00 -15.21 18.37
CA GLN A 283 -3.50 -15.85 19.58
C GLN A 283 -3.82 -17.33 19.32
N VAL A 284 -3.21 -18.19 20.13
CA VAL A 284 -3.39 -19.64 20.10
C VAL A 284 -4.31 -20.05 21.26
N GLY A 285 -5.53 -20.53 20.96
CA GLY A 285 -6.25 -21.44 21.86
C GLY A 285 -7.39 -20.92 22.75
N GLU A 286 -7.84 -19.66 22.68
CA GLU A 286 -8.91 -19.17 23.59
C GLU A 286 -10.31 -18.99 22.98
N SER A 287 -10.50 -19.26 21.68
CA SER A 287 -11.84 -19.21 21.09
C SER A 287 -12.08 -20.34 20.07
N PRO A 288 -13.32 -20.86 19.98
CA PRO A 288 -13.65 -21.86 18.97
C PRO A 288 -13.30 -21.33 17.59
N PRO A 289 -12.86 -22.19 16.64
CA PRO A 289 -12.43 -21.77 15.32
C PRO A 289 -13.55 -21.00 14.66
N ARG A 290 -13.42 -19.67 14.65
CA ARG A 290 -14.35 -18.80 13.93
C ARG A 290 -14.09 -19.08 12.45
N PRO A 291 -15.11 -19.45 11.65
CA PRO A 291 -14.91 -19.63 10.22
C PRO A 291 -14.20 -18.40 9.68
N ALA A 292 -13.20 -18.61 8.81
CA ALA A 292 -12.38 -17.56 8.22
C ALA A 292 -13.29 -16.41 7.78
N SER A 293 -13.33 -15.35 8.59
CA SER A 293 -14.16 -14.20 8.29
C SER A 293 -13.44 -13.44 7.18
N PRO A 294 -14.16 -12.80 6.24
CA PRO A 294 -13.52 -11.95 5.23
C PRO A 294 -12.63 -10.87 5.88
N SER A 295 -12.94 -10.48 7.12
CA SER A 295 -12.11 -9.59 7.94
C SER A 295 -10.71 -10.15 8.22
N SER A 296 -10.56 -11.46 8.52
CA SER A 296 -9.24 -12.03 8.81
C SER A 296 -8.34 -12.05 7.59
N SER A 297 -8.91 -12.15 6.39
CA SER A 297 -8.17 -12.04 5.12
C SER A 297 -7.58 -10.63 4.93
N HIS A 298 -8.36 -9.59 5.23
CA HIS A 298 -7.87 -8.21 5.15
C HIS A 298 -6.80 -7.93 6.21
N SER A 299 -6.96 -8.46 7.42
CA SER A 299 -5.97 -8.32 8.50
C SER A 299 -4.62 -8.93 8.13
N TRP A 300 -4.57 -10.17 7.64
CA TRP A 300 -3.32 -10.79 7.18
C TRP A 300 -2.72 -10.07 5.95
N THR A 301 -3.59 -9.62 5.04
CA THR A 301 -3.15 -8.84 3.86
C THR A 301 -2.53 -7.50 4.28
N LEU A 302 -3.09 -6.85 5.30
CA LEU A 302 -2.57 -5.63 5.88
C LEU A 302 -1.19 -5.85 6.49
N ILE A 303 -1.02 -6.87 7.34
CA ILE A 303 0.29 -7.22 7.91
C ILE A 303 1.30 -7.54 6.80
N SER A 304 0.90 -8.32 5.79
CA SER A 304 1.75 -8.63 4.65
C SER A 304 2.16 -7.38 3.87
N LEU A 305 1.24 -6.42 3.66
CA LEU A 305 1.51 -5.17 2.95
C LEU A 305 2.54 -4.32 3.69
N VAL A 306 2.32 -4.08 4.98
CA VAL A 306 3.18 -3.15 5.77
C VAL A 306 4.60 -3.69 5.97
N LEU A 307 4.77 -5.01 5.98
CA LEU A 307 6.09 -5.64 6.06
C LEU A 307 6.81 -5.69 4.71
N SER A 308 6.09 -5.84 3.60
CA SER A 308 6.70 -6.01 2.28
C SER A 308 7.00 -4.70 1.55
N GLN A 309 6.21 -3.65 1.77
CA GLN A 309 6.40 -2.38 1.06
C GLN A 309 7.57 -1.57 1.60
N HIS A 310 8.46 -1.18 0.69
CA HIS A 310 9.60 -0.32 0.93
C HIS A 310 9.62 0.81 -0.09
N HIS A 311 9.93 2.02 0.36
CA HIS A 311 10.08 3.19 -0.50
C HIS A 311 11.45 3.79 -0.26
N ASN A 312 12.27 3.87 -1.30
CA ASN A 312 13.67 4.33 -1.21
C ASN A 312 14.49 3.54 -0.17
N ASN A 313 14.31 2.21 -0.11
CA ASN A 313 14.92 1.30 0.87
C ASN A 313 14.55 1.58 2.34
N GLU A 314 13.62 2.48 2.61
CA GLU A 314 13.04 2.64 3.95
C GLU A 314 11.78 1.76 4.09
N PRO A 315 11.56 1.15 5.27
CA PRO A 315 10.34 0.39 5.53
C PRO A 315 9.11 1.30 5.49
N LEU A 316 7.92 0.76 5.23
CA LEU A 316 6.70 1.58 5.22
C LEU A 316 6.37 2.10 6.63
N ILE A 317 6.43 1.23 7.63
CA ILE A 317 6.17 1.53 9.04
C ILE A 317 7.47 1.82 9.81
N GLY A 318 7.36 2.29 11.05
CA GLY A 318 8.53 2.49 11.92
C GLY A 318 9.27 1.18 12.17
N GLU A 319 10.61 1.20 12.09
CA GLU A 319 11.46 0.00 12.24
C GLU A 319 11.19 -0.76 13.54
N VAL A 320 10.98 -0.04 14.64
CA VAL A 320 10.63 -0.63 15.96
C VAL A 320 9.37 -1.50 15.88
N TYR A 321 8.37 -1.10 15.08
CA TYR A 321 7.13 -1.86 14.93
C TYR A 321 7.28 -3.01 13.95
N MET A 322 8.08 -2.84 12.90
CA MET A 322 8.44 -3.93 12.01
C MET A 322 9.16 -5.05 12.78
N GLU A 323 10.12 -4.70 13.62
CA GLU A 323 10.87 -5.64 14.47
C GLU A 323 9.93 -6.38 15.42
N LYS A 324 9.11 -5.67 16.21
CA LYS A 324 8.13 -6.28 17.12
C LYS A 324 7.12 -7.21 16.43
N ILE A 325 6.63 -6.84 15.24
CA ILE A 325 5.71 -7.69 14.47
C ILE A 325 6.43 -8.98 14.05
N LEU A 326 7.66 -8.88 13.53
CA LEU A 326 8.46 -10.05 13.15
C LEU A 326 8.79 -10.94 14.36
N GLU A 327 9.14 -10.35 15.50
CA GLU A 327 9.34 -11.06 16.78
C GLU A 327 8.09 -11.83 17.18
N ARG A 328 6.90 -11.22 17.06
CA ARG A 328 5.65 -11.89 17.40
C ARG A 328 5.37 -13.07 16.47
N LEU A 329 5.54 -12.90 15.16
CA LEU A 329 5.38 -13.99 14.18
C LEU A 329 6.37 -15.14 14.46
N HIS A 330 7.62 -14.80 14.76
CA HIS A 330 8.67 -15.75 15.15
C HIS A 330 8.30 -16.51 16.43
N ALA A 331 7.88 -15.80 17.48
CA ALA A 331 7.48 -16.40 18.76
C ALA A 331 6.32 -17.38 18.56
N THR A 332 5.31 -17.00 17.78
CA THR A 332 4.16 -17.87 17.47
C THR A 332 4.58 -19.13 16.74
N LEU A 333 5.44 -19.04 15.71
CA LEU A 333 5.95 -20.24 15.05
C LEU A 333 6.78 -21.11 16.01
N SER A 334 7.57 -20.51 16.89
CA SER A 334 8.39 -21.22 17.87
C SER A 334 7.54 -21.96 18.91
N GLU A 335 6.43 -21.37 19.36
CA GLU A 335 5.48 -21.98 20.29
C GLU A 335 4.74 -23.17 19.64
N THR A 336 4.38 -23.07 18.36
CA THR A 336 3.71 -24.18 17.64
C THR A 336 4.57 -25.45 17.55
N LYS A 337 5.90 -25.33 17.67
CA LYS A 337 6.84 -26.46 17.68
C LYS A 337 6.62 -27.44 18.85
N GLY A 338 5.97 -27.00 19.93
CA GLY A 338 5.75 -27.79 21.14
C GLY A 338 4.34 -28.36 21.32
N LEU A 339 3.37 -27.96 20.48
CA LEU A 339 1.95 -28.24 20.70
C LEU A 339 1.45 -29.36 19.78
N SER A 340 1.88 -30.59 20.06
CA SER A 340 1.44 -31.81 19.37
C SER A 340 -0.06 -32.13 19.56
N ASP A 341 -0.74 -31.52 20.53
CA ASP A 341 -2.10 -31.88 20.96
C ASP A 341 -3.13 -30.72 20.92
N ALA A 342 -2.73 -29.49 20.55
CA ALA A 342 -3.61 -28.31 20.65
C ALA A 342 -4.14 -27.83 19.28
N GLY A 343 -5.19 -28.50 18.79
CA GLY A 343 -5.96 -28.05 17.61
C GLY A 343 -5.17 -27.99 16.30
N ASN A 344 -5.87 -27.78 15.17
CA ASN A 344 -5.21 -27.63 13.88
C ASN A 344 -4.60 -26.22 13.77
N MET A 345 -3.34 -26.05 14.20
CA MET A 345 -2.55 -24.81 14.06
C MET A 345 -2.04 -24.56 12.63
N GLU A 346 -2.24 -25.52 11.72
CA GLU A 346 -1.76 -25.46 10.35
C GLU A 346 -2.22 -24.22 9.57
N PRO A 347 -3.49 -23.75 9.68
CA PRO A 347 -3.92 -22.53 8.99
C PRO A 347 -3.14 -21.29 9.45
N LEU A 348 -2.87 -21.16 10.76
CA LEU A 348 -2.11 -20.04 11.30
C LEU A 348 -0.67 -20.06 10.79
N ILE A 349 0.00 -21.22 10.85
CA ILE A 349 1.36 -21.39 10.31
C ILE A 349 1.36 -21.08 8.81
N CYS A 350 0.33 -21.50 8.08
CA CYS A 350 0.18 -21.22 6.65
C CYS A 350 0.09 -19.71 6.37
N PHE A 351 -0.68 -18.95 7.14
CA PHE A 351 -0.76 -17.49 6.99
C PHE A 351 0.55 -16.79 7.33
N ILE A 352 1.22 -17.19 8.42
CA ILE A 352 2.54 -16.65 8.77
C ILE A 352 3.54 -16.96 7.65
N CYS A 353 3.46 -18.14 7.02
CA CYS A 353 4.29 -18.47 5.86
C CYS A 353 4.00 -17.58 4.64
N ASP A 354 2.76 -17.18 4.38
CA ASP A 354 2.44 -16.24 3.29
C ASP A 354 3.07 -14.87 3.55
N VAL A 355 2.92 -14.36 4.78
CA VAL A 355 3.50 -13.09 5.20
C VAL A 355 5.01 -13.14 5.10
N ALA A 356 5.66 -14.17 5.66
CA ALA A 356 7.11 -14.35 5.61
C ALA A 356 7.62 -14.51 4.17
N SER A 357 6.90 -15.26 3.33
CA SER A 357 7.27 -15.41 1.91
C SER A 357 7.27 -14.05 1.21
N THR A 358 6.22 -13.26 1.42
CA THR A 358 6.06 -11.95 0.77
C THR A 358 7.09 -10.94 1.30
N PHE A 359 7.39 -11.00 2.60
CA PHE A 359 8.44 -10.20 3.23
C PHE A 359 9.81 -10.52 2.62
N PHE A 360 10.28 -11.77 2.72
CA PHE A 360 11.62 -12.13 2.24
C PHE A 360 11.80 -11.98 0.72
N SER A 361 10.72 -12.05 -0.07
CA SER A 361 10.82 -11.84 -1.52
C SER A 361 10.87 -10.36 -1.92
N SER A 362 10.35 -9.46 -1.10
CA SER A 362 10.11 -8.06 -1.48
C SER A 362 11.16 -7.09 -0.91
N VAL A 363 11.80 -7.46 0.20
CA VAL A 363 12.72 -6.58 0.93
C VAL A 363 14.15 -7.01 0.68
N GLN A 364 14.98 -6.14 0.08
CA GLN A 364 16.36 -6.50 -0.26
C GLN A 364 17.29 -6.53 0.97
N ASP A 365 17.00 -5.72 1.98
CA ASP A 365 17.89 -5.50 3.15
C ASP A 365 17.25 -5.97 4.48
N CYS A 366 16.21 -6.82 4.44
CA CYS A 366 15.42 -7.19 5.62
C CYS A 366 16.19 -7.89 6.73
N LEU A 367 17.32 -8.52 6.41
CA LEU A 367 18.05 -9.40 7.33
C LEU A 367 19.11 -8.67 8.15
N LEU A 368 19.14 -7.33 8.08
CA LEU A 368 19.79 -6.52 9.09
C LEU A 368 19.02 -6.52 10.43
N LEU A 369 17.74 -6.90 10.41
CA LEU A 369 16.91 -7.04 11.62
C LEU A 369 17.12 -8.43 12.24
N LEU A 370 17.45 -8.47 13.53
CA LEU A 370 17.66 -9.73 14.26
C LEU A 370 16.42 -10.64 14.18
N SER A 371 15.23 -10.06 14.36
CA SER A 371 13.96 -10.79 14.36
C SER A 371 13.63 -11.42 13.00
N ALA A 372 14.13 -10.83 11.89
CA ALA A 372 13.99 -11.42 10.56
C ALA A 372 14.85 -12.70 10.42
N GLU A 373 16.08 -12.66 10.95
CA GLU A 373 16.96 -13.83 10.97
C GLU A 373 16.46 -14.94 11.92
N GLU A 374 15.88 -14.57 13.06
CA GLU A 374 15.23 -15.51 14.01
C GLU A 374 13.98 -16.17 13.41
N LEU A 375 13.17 -15.40 12.69
CA LEU A 375 12.04 -15.91 11.93
C LEU A 375 12.51 -16.91 10.86
N LEU A 376 13.54 -16.55 10.08
CA LEU A 376 14.11 -17.42 9.06
C LEU A 376 14.69 -18.71 9.66
N LEU A 377 15.37 -18.61 10.81
CA LEU A 377 15.88 -19.74 11.56
C LEU A 377 14.75 -20.68 11.98
N THR A 378 13.63 -20.13 12.44
CA THR A 378 12.47 -20.93 12.87
C THR A 378 11.82 -21.64 11.70
N VAL A 379 11.65 -20.95 10.57
CA VAL A 379 11.19 -21.56 9.32
C VAL A 379 12.13 -22.69 8.90
N PHE A 380 13.45 -22.46 8.92
CA PHE A 380 14.44 -23.49 8.61
C PHE A 380 14.30 -24.71 9.54
N GLN A 381 14.21 -24.49 10.85
CA GLN A 381 14.05 -25.58 11.82
C GLN A 381 12.78 -26.39 11.57
N LEU A 382 11.65 -25.75 11.23
CA LEU A 382 10.40 -26.45 10.89
C LEU A 382 10.56 -27.29 9.61
N THR A 383 11.31 -26.81 8.61
CA THR A 383 11.60 -27.60 7.39
C THR A 383 12.57 -28.75 7.63
N ALA A 384 13.40 -28.66 8.65
CA ALA A 384 14.46 -29.61 8.96
C ALA A 384 14.03 -30.68 9.99
N GLN A 385 12.77 -30.66 10.44
CA GLN A 385 12.19 -31.64 11.36
C GLN A 385 11.27 -32.62 10.62
N ASP A 386 11.28 -33.88 11.05
CA ASP A 386 10.42 -34.91 10.47
C ASP A 386 8.93 -34.65 10.74
N GLN A 387 8.08 -34.97 9.76
CA GLN A 387 6.62 -34.84 9.82
C GLN A 387 6.01 -35.62 10.97
N THR A 388 6.66 -36.72 11.39
CA THR A 388 6.21 -37.53 12.53
C THR A 388 6.28 -36.76 13.85
N HIS A 389 7.06 -35.68 13.91
CA HIS A 389 7.21 -34.82 15.08
C HIS A 389 6.46 -33.49 14.95
N THR A 390 6.24 -33.00 13.73
CA THR A 390 5.63 -31.68 13.49
C THR A 390 4.15 -31.75 13.10
N HIS A 391 3.68 -32.92 12.61
CA HIS A 391 2.32 -33.14 12.12
C HIS A 391 1.85 -32.18 11.00
N LEU A 392 2.78 -31.49 10.32
CA LEU A 392 2.48 -30.55 9.23
C LEU A 392 2.22 -31.30 7.91
N SER A 393 1.31 -30.81 7.07
CA SER A 393 1.09 -31.40 5.74
C SER A 393 2.27 -31.15 4.79
N ASP A 394 2.38 -32.02 3.77
CA ASP A 394 3.32 -31.86 2.66
C ASP A 394 3.18 -30.48 1.97
N SER A 395 1.96 -29.97 1.85
CA SER A 395 1.68 -28.68 1.23
C SER A 395 2.31 -27.53 2.02
N LEU A 396 2.12 -27.53 3.35
CA LEU A 396 2.69 -26.50 4.22
C LEU A 396 4.22 -26.62 4.30
N LEU A 397 4.77 -27.82 4.35
CA LEU A 397 6.22 -28.03 4.31
C LEU A 397 6.85 -27.56 3.00
N GLY A 398 6.18 -27.81 1.88
CA GLY A 398 6.59 -27.26 0.58
C GLY A 398 6.61 -25.73 0.58
N LYS A 399 5.65 -25.09 1.28
CA LYS A 399 5.60 -23.63 1.45
C LYS A 399 6.72 -23.11 2.35
N LEU A 400 6.92 -23.71 3.53
CA LEU A 400 8.01 -23.38 4.44
C LEU A 400 9.38 -23.48 3.75
N ARG A 401 9.59 -24.50 2.91
CA ARG A 401 10.83 -24.62 2.11
C ARG A 401 11.01 -23.44 1.16
N LYS A 402 9.94 -23.02 0.46
CA LYS A 402 9.99 -21.83 -0.42
C LYS A 402 10.29 -20.56 0.35
N VAL A 403 9.68 -20.38 1.54
CA VAL A 403 9.97 -19.25 2.43
C VAL A 403 11.44 -19.24 2.86
N CYS A 404 11.97 -20.41 3.25
CA CYS A 404 13.37 -20.55 3.64
C CYS A 404 14.32 -20.18 2.49
N VAL A 405 14.04 -20.69 1.28
CA VAL A 405 14.82 -20.34 0.08
C VAL A 405 14.75 -18.83 -0.18
N ALA A 406 13.56 -18.22 -0.18
CA ALA A 406 13.43 -16.78 -0.39
C ALA A 406 14.21 -15.95 0.65
N GLY A 407 14.16 -16.35 1.92
CA GLY A 407 14.92 -15.69 2.99
C GLY A 407 16.44 -15.83 2.82
N VAL A 408 16.94 -17.02 2.48
CA VAL A 408 18.37 -17.24 2.21
C VAL A 408 18.82 -16.48 0.96
N GLU A 409 18.01 -16.47 -0.10
CA GLU A 409 18.30 -15.66 -1.29
C GLU A 409 18.43 -14.18 -0.94
N SER A 410 17.48 -13.64 -0.16
CA SER A 410 17.52 -12.25 0.27
C SER A 410 18.75 -11.96 1.14
N LEU A 411 19.10 -12.87 2.05
CA LEU A 411 20.27 -12.76 2.93
C LEU A 411 21.55 -12.59 2.14
N VAL A 412 21.71 -13.44 1.13
CA VAL A 412 22.96 -13.62 0.39
C VAL A 412 23.09 -12.62 -0.77
N LYS A 413 21.97 -12.10 -1.28
CA LYS A 413 21.97 -11.01 -2.27
C LYS A 413 22.53 -9.71 -1.70
N HIS A 414 22.49 -9.52 -0.38
CA HIS A 414 23.06 -8.35 0.28
C HIS A 414 24.60 -8.39 0.21
N SER A 415 25.21 -7.45 -0.53
CA SER A 415 26.64 -7.48 -0.85
C SER A 415 27.59 -7.39 0.35
N GLU A 416 27.08 -6.97 1.51
CA GLU A 416 27.84 -6.84 2.76
C GLU A 416 27.55 -7.96 3.77
N TYR A 417 26.79 -8.98 3.38
CA TYR A 417 26.48 -10.07 4.30
C TYR A 417 27.75 -10.88 4.63
N GLU A 418 28.02 -11.02 5.92
CA GLU A 418 29.09 -11.85 6.47
C GLU A 418 28.49 -12.83 7.46
N VAL A 419 29.08 -14.02 7.57
CA VAL A 419 28.68 -14.97 8.61
C VAL A 419 29.17 -14.46 9.96
N LYS A 420 28.28 -13.77 10.69
CA LYS A 420 28.52 -13.23 12.03
C LYS A 420 28.00 -14.19 13.09
N GLU A 421 28.64 -14.18 14.26
CA GLU A 421 28.13 -14.88 15.44
C GLU A 421 26.73 -14.35 15.79
N GLY A 422 25.81 -15.26 16.10
CA GLY A 422 24.39 -14.96 16.30
C GLY A 422 23.56 -14.84 15.02
N GLY A 423 24.18 -14.71 13.84
CA GLY A 423 23.45 -14.57 12.59
C GLY A 423 22.82 -15.87 12.08
N PHE A 424 21.90 -15.79 11.09
CA PHE A 424 21.15 -16.94 10.59
C PHE A 424 22.03 -18.13 10.19
N LEU A 425 23.05 -17.94 9.33
CA LEU A 425 23.89 -19.05 8.87
C LEU A 425 24.67 -19.70 10.01
N HIS A 426 25.15 -18.89 10.96
CA HIS A 426 25.84 -19.39 12.14
C HIS A 426 24.89 -20.19 13.05
N SER A 427 23.73 -19.63 13.36
CA SER A 427 22.71 -20.23 14.23
C SER A 427 22.10 -21.50 13.63
N ALA A 428 21.88 -21.54 12.31
CA ALA A 428 21.44 -22.72 11.58
C ALA A 428 22.49 -23.84 11.65
N ALA A 429 23.77 -23.51 11.41
CA ALA A 429 24.85 -24.49 11.49
C ALA A 429 25.00 -25.07 12.90
N LEU A 430 24.99 -24.22 13.94
CA LEU A 430 25.04 -24.66 15.33
C LEU A 430 23.85 -25.55 15.70
N TRP A 431 22.65 -25.19 15.24
CA TRP A 431 21.46 -25.99 15.48
C TRP A 431 21.55 -27.38 14.83
N VAL A 432 21.98 -27.46 13.55
CA VAL A 432 22.18 -28.73 12.84
C VAL A 432 23.21 -29.60 13.56
N THR A 433 24.36 -29.02 13.93
CA THR A 433 25.41 -29.73 14.67
C THR A 433 24.87 -30.25 16.01
N LYS A 434 24.08 -29.45 16.72
CA LYS A 434 23.42 -29.90 17.96
C LYS A 434 22.46 -31.06 17.71
N GLN A 435 21.64 -31.01 16.66
CA GLN A 435 20.73 -32.12 16.30
C GLN A 435 21.52 -33.41 16.04
N LEU A 436 22.57 -33.35 15.24
CA LEU A 436 23.41 -34.51 14.89
C LEU A 436 24.14 -35.11 16.10
N LEU A 437 24.55 -34.28 17.06
CA LEU A 437 25.35 -34.71 18.22
C LEU A 437 24.53 -35.14 19.44
N THR A 438 23.31 -34.61 19.60
CA THR A 438 22.55 -34.74 20.85
C THR A 438 21.23 -35.47 20.71
N VAL A 439 20.62 -35.50 19.52
CA VAL A 439 19.32 -36.11 19.29
C VAL A 439 19.47 -37.47 18.63
N SER A 440 18.72 -38.47 19.10
CA SER A 440 18.65 -39.77 18.42
C SER A 440 17.80 -39.64 17.16
N LEU A 441 18.43 -39.28 16.05
CA LEU A 441 17.78 -39.15 14.75
C LEU A 441 17.61 -40.53 14.10
N ASP A 442 16.40 -40.83 13.62
CA ASP A 442 16.18 -41.96 12.73
C ASP A 442 16.64 -41.60 11.29
N ILE A 443 16.64 -42.60 10.40
CA ILE A 443 17.13 -42.42 9.02
C ILE A 443 16.30 -41.36 8.28
N LYS A 444 14.99 -41.29 8.53
CA LYS A 444 14.09 -40.33 7.89
C LYS A 444 14.35 -38.90 8.37
N SER A 445 14.44 -38.69 9.68
CA SER A 445 14.78 -37.40 10.29
C SER A 445 16.14 -36.90 9.80
N LEU A 446 17.12 -37.80 9.67
CA LEU A 446 18.42 -37.45 9.10
C LEU A 446 18.32 -37.04 7.62
N GLN A 447 17.53 -37.74 6.81
CA GLN A 447 17.30 -37.34 5.41
C GLN A 447 16.62 -35.98 5.30
N VAL A 448 15.60 -35.70 6.12
CA VAL A 448 14.92 -34.39 6.14
C VAL A 448 15.89 -33.27 6.51
N LEU A 449 16.71 -33.48 7.54
CA LEU A 449 17.75 -32.53 7.95
C LEU A 449 18.77 -32.25 6.83
N ILE A 450 19.26 -33.31 6.16
CA ILE A 450 20.20 -33.18 5.04
C ILE A 450 19.56 -32.40 3.89
N LEU A 451 18.31 -32.69 3.54
CA LEU A 451 17.61 -31.98 2.46
C LEU A 451 17.38 -30.50 2.79
N ALA A 452 17.11 -30.15 4.05
CA ALA A 452 16.99 -28.77 4.47
C ALA A 452 18.32 -28.02 4.36
N VAL A 453 19.42 -28.62 4.84
CA VAL A 453 20.77 -28.03 4.69
C VAL A 453 21.19 -27.92 3.23
N GLN A 454 20.90 -28.95 2.43
CA GLN A 454 21.17 -28.95 0.99
C GLN A 454 20.43 -27.80 0.30
N SER A 455 19.16 -27.58 0.64
CA SER A 455 18.37 -26.45 0.09
C SER A 455 19.02 -25.10 0.38
N VAL A 456 19.56 -24.89 1.59
CA VAL A 456 20.27 -23.65 1.96
C VAL A 456 21.55 -23.51 1.14
N VAL A 457 22.36 -24.57 1.04
CA VAL A 457 23.63 -24.57 0.28
C VAL A 457 23.38 -24.31 -1.21
N GLU A 458 22.41 -25.00 -1.81
CA GLU A 458 22.05 -24.82 -3.23
C GLU A 458 21.58 -23.38 -3.49
N THR A 459 20.83 -22.80 -2.55
CA THR A 459 20.40 -21.40 -2.65
C THR A 459 21.60 -20.45 -2.61
N ILE A 460 22.52 -20.62 -1.65
CA ILE A 460 23.75 -19.83 -1.58
C ILE A 460 24.56 -19.97 -2.87
N VAL A 461 24.71 -21.19 -3.42
CA VAL A 461 25.44 -21.45 -4.67
C VAL A 461 24.76 -20.81 -5.89
N SER A 462 23.42 -20.72 -5.88
CA SER A 462 22.67 -20.10 -6.98
C SER A 462 22.83 -18.58 -7.03
N VAL A 463 23.03 -17.94 -5.88
CA VAL A 463 23.18 -16.48 -5.74
C VAL A 463 24.67 -16.09 -5.76
N CYS A 464 25.51 -16.83 -5.06
CA CYS A 464 26.96 -16.65 -5.02
C CYS A 464 27.64 -17.85 -5.70
N ASN A 465 28.63 -17.59 -6.57
CA ASN A 465 29.44 -18.65 -7.18
C ASN A 465 29.99 -19.64 -6.14
N GLN A 466 30.33 -20.86 -6.57
CA GLN A 466 30.77 -21.98 -5.71
C GLN A 466 31.97 -21.64 -4.80
N ASP A 467 32.77 -20.63 -5.16
CA ASP A 467 33.93 -20.17 -4.39
C ASP A 467 33.59 -19.11 -3.32
N SER A 468 32.31 -18.94 -2.97
CA SER A 468 31.88 -17.94 -1.97
C SER A 468 32.49 -18.22 -0.59
N PRO A 469 33.11 -17.21 0.07
CA PRO A 469 33.62 -17.36 1.44
C PRO A 469 32.50 -17.67 2.45
N LEU A 470 31.24 -17.34 2.14
CA LEU A 470 30.07 -17.69 2.95
C LEU A 470 29.90 -19.20 3.08
N LEU A 471 30.07 -19.95 1.99
CA LEU A 471 29.97 -21.41 1.99
C LEU A 471 31.08 -22.03 2.85
N VAL A 472 32.32 -21.55 2.68
CA VAL A 472 33.46 -22.03 3.47
C VAL A 472 33.21 -21.83 4.97
N HIS A 473 32.72 -20.65 5.35
CA HIS A 473 32.43 -20.34 6.74
C HIS A 473 31.28 -21.21 7.27
N PHE A 474 30.18 -21.32 6.53
CA PHE A 474 29.04 -22.15 6.91
C PHE A 474 29.42 -23.63 7.10
N PHE A 475 30.20 -24.21 6.18
CA PHE A 475 30.71 -25.57 6.33
C PHE A 475 31.67 -25.74 7.50
N THR A 476 32.48 -24.72 7.80
CA THR A 476 33.36 -24.74 8.97
C THR A 476 32.55 -24.82 10.26
N GLN A 477 31.40 -24.14 10.35
CA GLN A 477 30.49 -24.18 11.51
C GLN A 477 29.68 -25.49 11.59
N LEU A 478 29.35 -26.11 10.45
CA LEU A 478 28.70 -27.42 10.39
C LEU A 478 29.64 -28.57 10.76
N THR A 479 30.95 -28.38 10.63
CA THR A 479 31.93 -29.43 10.89
C THR A 479 32.15 -29.53 12.40
N PRO A 480 31.96 -30.72 13.03
CA PRO A 480 32.22 -30.89 14.45
C PRO A 480 33.67 -30.52 14.80
N SER A 481 33.87 -29.95 15.97
CA SER A 481 35.20 -29.70 16.51
C SER A 481 35.96 -31.00 16.77
N GLN A 482 37.29 -30.92 16.89
CA GLN A 482 38.11 -32.11 17.15
C GLN A 482 37.70 -32.85 18.44
N THR A 483 37.25 -32.13 19.47
CA THR A 483 36.77 -32.70 20.73
C THR A 483 35.44 -33.43 20.54
N GLU A 484 34.51 -32.85 19.76
CA GLU A 484 33.24 -33.48 19.40
C GLU A 484 33.46 -34.71 18.53
N TRP A 485 34.32 -34.65 17.52
CA TRP A 485 34.73 -35.82 16.73
C TRP A 485 35.26 -36.95 17.59
N THR A 486 36.06 -36.62 18.61
CA THR A 486 36.60 -37.62 19.54
C THR A 486 35.49 -38.22 20.41
N ARG A 487 34.49 -37.41 20.81
CA ARG A 487 33.30 -37.88 21.55
C ARG A 487 32.43 -38.80 20.70
N ILE A 488 32.14 -38.42 19.45
CA ILE A 488 31.39 -39.25 18.49
C ILE A 488 32.09 -40.59 18.28
N ARG A 489 33.41 -40.57 17.99
CA ARG A 489 34.19 -41.81 17.81
C ARG A 489 34.14 -42.72 19.02
N LYS A 490 34.16 -42.17 20.24
CA LYS A 490 34.04 -42.97 21.48
C LYS A 490 32.64 -43.54 21.70
N ALA A 491 31.60 -42.88 21.19
CA ALA A 491 30.21 -43.32 21.29
C ALA A 491 29.83 -44.40 20.25
N LEU A 492 30.61 -44.52 19.16
CA LEU A 492 30.38 -45.54 18.14
C LEU A 492 30.70 -46.95 18.67
N PRO A 493 29.92 -47.98 18.28
CA PRO A 493 30.22 -49.37 18.63
C PRO A 493 31.64 -49.76 18.19
N PRO A 494 32.36 -50.58 18.97
CA PRO A 494 33.75 -50.97 18.66
C PRO A 494 33.91 -51.69 17.31
N GLN A 495 32.82 -52.19 16.73
CA GLN A 495 32.78 -52.82 15.40
C GLN A 495 32.97 -51.81 14.25
N VAL A 496 32.64 -50.53 14.45
CA VAL A 496 32.79 -49.45 13.44
C VAL A 496 34.14 -48.73 13.58
N ASN A 497 34.77 -48.82 14.74
CA ASN A 497 36.07 -48.20 15.03
C ASN A 497 37.28 -49.04 14.59
N GLN A 498 37.07 -50.21 13.96
CA GLN A 498 38.17 -50.98 13.40
C GLN A 498 38.59 -50.36 12.06
N PRO A 499 39.89 -50.13 11.81
CA PRO A 499 40.35 -49.75 10.49
C PRO A 499 39.93 -50.86 9.52
N ILE A 500 39.31 -50.48 8.41
CA ILE A 500 38.99 -51.41 7.32
C ILE A 500 40.32 -52.00 6.85
N HIS A 501 40.65 -53.18 7.36
CA HIS A 501 41.78 -53.96 6.88
C HIS A 501 41.44 -54.39 5.46
N TYR A 502 41.97 -53.68 4.47
CA TYR A 502 42.09 -54.18 3.10
C TYR A 502 42.80 -55.53 3.14
N SER A 503 42.02 -56.62 3.13
CA SER A 503 42.55 -57.93 2.84
C SER A 503 42.81 -57.98 1.34
N ARG A 504 44.06 -57.72 0.95
CA ARG A 504 44.59 -58.20 -0.33
C ARG A 504 44.45 -59.73 -0.33
N LYS A 505 43.62 -60.25 -1.24
CA LYS A 505 43.84 -61.55 -1.88
C LYS A 505 43.66 -61.38 -3.38
#